data_AF-A0A923MG87-F1
#
_entry.id   AF-A0A923MG87-F1
#
_cell.length_a   1.000
_cell.length_b   1.000
_cell.length_c   1.000
_cell.angle_alpha   90.00
_cell.angle_beta   90.00
_cell.angle_gamma   90.00
#
_symmetry.space_group_name_H-M   'P 1'
#
loop_
_entity.id
_entity.type
_entity.pdbx_description
1 polymer ?
#
loop_
_entity_poly.entity_id
_entity_poly.type
_entity_poly.pdbx_seq_one_letter_code
_entity_poly.pdbx_strand_id
1 'polypeptide(L)'
;MRPIREAIQKKRAAGPSMGLRLLLYRFIMVLLLMAAILSTLMATGVLSHPAHQLSGTLDIQQRNTYAALDSQMDALTAQSMAMSEKLGKELDVFLAAKGIAFDELNNNPDTIAELEKRLYTPLSNTLGAASCSGIFFGLNVTANTSLPNAEDFRAGLYLRYSGLQPTVASE
;
A
#
# COMPACT_ATOMS: atom_id res chain seq x y z
N MET A 1 -63.92 -16.99 33.79
CA MET A 1 -62.88 -16.15 33.13
C MET A 1 -63.39 -14.72 32.86
N ARG A 2 -63.74 -13.95 33.90
CA ARG A 2 -64.18 -12.55 33.78
C ARG A 2 -63.22 -11.47 34.35
N PRO A 3 -62.28 -11.72 35.27
CA PRO A 3 -61.54 -10.62 35.91
C PRO A 3 -60.41 -10.05 35.04
N ILE A 4 -59.85 -10.82 34.11
CA ILE A 4 -58.71 -10.38 33.27
C ILE A 4 -59.16 -9.37 32.18
N ARG A 5 -60.39 -9.53 31.66
CA ARG A 5 -60.94 -8.59 30.66
C ARG A 5 -61.21 -7.21 31.26
N GLU A 6 -61.60 -7.13 32.53
CA GLU A 6 -61.89 -5.85 33.20
C GLU A 6 -60.62 -5.07 33.54
N ALA A 7 -59.54 -5.75 33.92
CA ALA A 7 -58.24 -5.10 34.16
C ALA A 7 -57.64 -4.49 32.88
N ILE A 8 -57.87 -5.12 31.72
CA ILE A 8 -57.39 -4.62 30.42
C ILE A 8 -58.26 -3.47 29.91
N GLN A 9 -59.59 -3.52 30.10
CA GLN A 9 -60.49 -2.44 29.68
C GLN A 9 -60.35 -1.17 30.54
N LYS A 10 -60.03 -1.29 31.83
CA LYS A 10 -59.86 -0.13 32.72
C LYS A 10 -58.64 0.74 32.36
N LYS A 11 -57.60 0.14 31.75
CA LYS A 11 -56.46 0.91 31.19
C LYS A 11 -56.78 1.62 29.87
N ARG A 12 -57.85 1.23 29.15
CA ARG A 12 -58.29 1.89 27.91
C ARG A 12 -59.33 2.99 28.13
N ALA A 13 -60.00 3.03 29.28
CA ALA A 13 -61.05 4.01 29.58
C ALA A 13 -60.59 5.20 30.44
N ALA A 14 -59.36 5.19 30.97
CA ALA A 14 -58.74 6.37 31.55
C ALA A 14 -58.10 7.18 30.43
N GLY A 15 -58.86 8.11 29.84
CA GLY A 15 -58.30 9.12 28.94
C GLY A 15 -57.09 9.78 29.61
N PRO A 16 -56.00 10.03 28.87
CA PRO A 16 -54.77 10.54 29.49
C PRO A 16 -55.10 11.79 30.30
N SER A 17 -54.69 11.80 31.57
CA SER A 17 -54.98 12.89 32.50
C SER A 17 -54.61 14.22 31.84
N MET A 18 -55.39 15.26 32.06
CA MET A 18 -55.26 16.53 31.34
C MET A 18 -53.82 17.11 31.41
N GLY A 19 -53.09 16.82 32.50
CA GLY A 19 -51.65 17.13 32.64
C GLY A 19 -50.71 16.27 31.78
N LEU A 20 -51.00 14.97 31.59
CA LEU A 20 -50.22 14.10 30.70
C LEU A 20 -50.37 14.53 29.23
N ARG A 21 -51.58 14.95 28.81
CA ARG A 21 -51.81 15.51 27.47
C ARG A 21 -50.98 16.78 27.24
N LEU A 22 -50.91 17.66 28.25
CA LEU A 22 -50.12 18.88 28.18
C LEU A 22 -48.61 18.61 28.13
N LEU A 23 -48.14 17.63 28.90
CA LEU A 23 -46.74 17.16 28.84
C LEU A 23 -46.41 16.54 27.49
N LEU A 24 -47.29 15.71 26.94
CA LEU A 24 -47.11 15.12 25.61
C LEU A 24 -47.05 16.21 24.54
N TYR A 25 -47.95 17.20 24.60
CA TYR A 25 -47.96 18.32 23.67
C TYR A 25 -46.65 19.12 23.74
N ARG A 26 -46.16 19.43 24.95
CA ARG A 26 -44.85 20.09 25.15
C ARG A 26 -43.70 19.26 24.61
N PHE A 27 -43.70 17.95 24.83
CA PHE A 27 -42.65 17.05 24.35
C PHE A 27 -42.64 16.97 22.82
N ILE A 28 -43.81 16.84 22.19
CA ILE A 28 -43.96 16.84 20.73
C ILE A 28 -43.53 18.18 20.14
N MET A 29 -43.89 19.30 20.77
CA MET A 29 -43.49 20.63 20.32
C MET A 29 -41.97 20.81 20.36
N VAL A 30 -41.31 20.37 21.43
CA VAL A 30 -39.84 20.42 21.55
C VAL A 30 -39.17 19.50 20.52
N LEU A 31 -39.73 18.30 20.31
CA LEU A 31 -39.20 17.36 19.32
C LEU A 31 -39.31 17.91 17.89
N LEU A 32 -40.42 18.55 17.54
CA LEU A 32 -40.61 19.22 16.24
C LEU A 32 -39.63 20.37 16.07
N LEU A 33 -39.40 21.17 17.13
CA LEU A 33 -38.46 22.28 17.10
C LEU A 33 -37.02 21.78 16.90
N MET A 34 -36.63 20.72 17.60
CA MET A 34 -35.34 20.04 17.39
C MET A 34 -35.22 19.48 15.97
N ALA A 35 -36.27 18.85 15.44
CA ALA A 35 -36.28 18.32 14.08
C ALA A 35 -36.16 19.43 13.03
N ALA A 36 -36.83 20.57 13.23
CA ALA A 36 -36.74 21.73 12.34
C ALA A 36 -35.35 22.37 12.38
N ILE A 37 -34.75 22.53 13.56
CA ILE A 37 -33.36 22.99 13.71
C ILE A 37 -32.42 22.02 12.99
N LEU A 38 -32.55 20.71 13.24
CA LEU A 38 -31.71 19.70 12.60
C LEU A 38 -31.88 19.69 11.08
N SER A 39 -33.11 19.82 10.58
CA SER A 39 -33.41 19.88 9.14
C SER A 39 -32.84 21.14 8.49
N THR A 40 -32.92 22.29 9.16
CA THR A 40 -32.30 23.54 8.70
C THR A 40 -30.78 23.42 8.72
N LEU A 41 -30.21 22.79 9.76
CA LEU A 41 -28.76 22.57 9.91
C LEU A 41 -28.19 21.63 8.83
N MET A 42 -28.98 20.63 8.43
CA MET A 42 -28.69 19.74 7.30
C MET A 42 -28.78 20.50 5.96
N ALA A 43 -29.80 21.34 5.78
CA ALA A 43 -29.96 22.14 4.56
C ALA A 43 -28.88 23.23 4.41
N THR A 44 -28.41 23.82 5.51
CA THR A 44 -27.30 24.80 5.53
C THR A 44 -25.92 24.13 5.59
N GLY A 45 -25.84 22.79 5.62
CA GLY A 45 -24.59 22.04 5.50
C GLY A 45 -23.61 22.17 6.68
N VAL A 46 -24.07 22.62 7.85
CA VAL A 46 -23.21 22.77 9.05
C VAL A 46 -22.82 21.40 9.62
N LEU A 47 -23.64 20.36 9.41
CA LEU A 47 -23.29 18.99 9.77
C LEU A 47 -22.46 18.26 8.68
N SER A 48 -22.29 18.87 7.50
CA SER A 48 -21.52 18.30 6.38
C SER A 48 -20.00 18.52 6.53
N HIS A 49 -19.59 19.43 7.42
CA HIS A 49 -18.19 19.83 7.57
C HIS A 49 -17.26 18.81 8.27
N PRO A 50 -17.71 17.84 9.09
CA PRO A 50 -16.81 16.78 9.57
C PRO A 50 -16.65 15.63 8.57
N ALA A 51 -17.66 15.36 7.74
CA ALA A 51 -17.62 14.26 6.76
C ALA A 51 -16.82 14.63 5.51
N HIS A 52 -16.90 15.89 5.06
CA HIS A 52 -16.13 16.36 3.91
C HIS A 52 -14.66 16.67 4.25
N GLN A 53 -14.32 16.88 5.52
CA GLN A 53 -12.93 16.98 5.95
C GLN A 53 -12.28 15.62 6.22
N LEU A 54 -13.04 14.57 6.55
CA LEU A 54 -12.49 13.21 6.65
C LEU A 54 -12.31 12.58 5.26
N SER A 55 -13.28 12.72 4.35
CA SER A 55 -13.13 12.28 2.96
C SER A 55 -12.13 13.14 2.18
N GLY A 56 -12.09 14.45 2.42
CA GLY A 56 -11.11 15.35 1.79
C GLY A 56 -9.67 15.11 2.24
N THR A 57 -9.44 14.74 3.50
CA THR A 57 -8.07 14.40 3.97
C THR A 57 -7.64 12.99 3.55
N LEU A 58 -8.55 12.03 3.42
CA LEU A 58 -8.23 10.73 2.81
C LEU A 58 -7.98 10.83 1.29
N ASP A 59 -8.78 11.59 0.53
CA ASP A 59 -8.58 11.74 -0.93
C ASP A 59 -7.35 12.58 -1.29
N ILE A 60 -7.02 13.62 -0.51
CA ILE A 60 -5.82 14.44 -0.71
C ILE A 60 -4.58 13.63 -0.35
N GLN A 61 -4.61 12.85 0.73
CA GLN A 61 -3.48 11.99 1.09
C GLN A 61 -3.31 10.86 0.09
N GLN A 62 -4.39 10.27 -0.43
CA GLN A 62 -4.32 9.24 -1.46
C GLN A 62 -3.74 9.80 -2.77
N ARG A 63 -4.23 10.92 -3.31
CA ARG A 63 -3.68 11.51 -4.54
C ARG A 63 -2.23 11.97 -4.40
N ASN A 64 -1.85 12.53 -3.25
CA ASN A 64 -0.48 12.95 -3.00
C ASN A 64 0.46 11.74 -2.80
N THR A 65 -0.05 10.65 -2.21
CA THR A 65 0.70 9.38 -2.09
C THR A 65 0.82 8.66 -3.44
N TYR A 66 -0.21 8.69 -4.29
CA TYR A 66 -0.13 8.13 -5.65
C TYR A 66 0.82 8.92 -6.54
N ALA A 67 0.81 10.26 -6.50
CA ALA A 67 1.76 11.07 -7.25
C ALA A 67 3.22 10.88 -6.76
N ALA A 68 3.42 10.76 -5.44
CA ALA A 68 4.72 10.44 -4.87
C ALA A 68 5.17 9.00 -5.16
N LEU A 69 4.25 8.04 -5.22
CA LEU A 69 4.52 6.66 -5.63
C LEU A 69 4.89 6.59 -7.11
N ASP A 70 4.15 7.28 -7.98
CA ASP A 70 4.39 7.32 -9.42
C ASP A 70 5.77 7.93 -9.71
N SER A 71 6.08 9.07 -9.09
CA SER A 71 7.40 9.68 -9.19
C SER A 71 8.53 8.79 -8.63
N GLN A 72 8.28 8.03 -7.56
CA GLN A 72 9.25 7.06 -7.03
C GLN A 72 9.43 5.86 -7.96
N MET A 73 8.37 5.39 -8.62
CA MET A 73 8.43 4.30 -9.60
C MET A 73 9.16 4.74 -10.87
N ASP A 74 8.92 5.96 -11.35
CA ASP A 74 9.64 6.53 -12.49
C ASP A 74 11.14 6.69 -12.18
N ALA A 75 11.47 7.25 -11.02
CA ALA A 75 12.85 7.39 -10.57
C ALA A 75 13.55 6.03 -10.40
N LEU A 76 12.86 5.06 -9.78
CA LEU A 76 13.37 3.71 -9.61
C LEU A 76 13.55 3.01 -10.97
N THR A 77 12.63 3.18 -11.91
CA THR A 77 12.72 2.64 -13.28
C THR A 77 13.94 3.21 -14.00
N ALA A 78 14.10 4.54 -14.00
CA ALA A 78 15.25 5.19 -14.63
C ALA A 78 16.58 4.74 -14.01
N GLN A 79 16.64 4.66 -12.68
CA GLN A 79 17.81 4.15 -11.96
C GLN A 79 18.09 2.68 -12.30
N SER A 80 17.07 1.84 -12.39
CA SER A 80 17.19 0.42 -12.74
C SER A 80 17.71 0.24 -14.16
N MET A 81 17.26 1.06 -15.11
CA MET A 81 17.74 1.04 -16.50
C MET A 81 19.22 1.44 -16.58
N ALA A 82 19.60 2.57 -15.98
CA ALA A 82 20.99 3.04 -15.96
C ALA A 82 21.93 2.03 -15.28
N MET A 83 21.43 1.39 -14.22
CA MET A 83 22.14 0.32 -13.53
C MET A 83 22.29 -0.92 -14.42
N SER A 84 21.23 -1.35 -15.11
CA SER A 84 21.28 -2.51 -16.01
C SER A 84 22.30 -2.30 -17.13
N GLU A 85 22.35 -1.10 -17.72
CA GLU A 85 23.37 -0.74 -18.70
C GLU A 85 24.79 -0.79 -18.12
N LYS A 86 24.97 -0.28 -16.90
CA LYS A 86 26.27 -0.32 -16.20
C LYS A 86 26.71 -1.75 -15.91
N LEU A 87 25.82 -2.61 -15.42
CA LEU A 87 26.10 -4.02 -15.19
C LEU A 87 26.41 -4.76 -16.49
N GLY A 88 25.68 -4.47 -17.57
CA GLY A 88 25.96 -4.99 -18.91
C GLY A 88 27.37 -4.64 -19.39
N LYS A 89 27.79 -3.37 -19.23
CA LYS A 89 29.15 -2.94 -19.57
C LYS A 89 30.22 -3.64 -18.72
N GLU A 90 30.00 -3.80 -17.42
CA GLU A 90 30.93 -4.53 -16.55
C GLU A 90 31.01 -6.02 -16.90
N LEU A 91 29.88 -6.62 -17.28
CA LEU A 91 29.82 -7.98 -17.82
C LEU A 91 30.65 -8.09 -19.10
N ASP A 92 30.46 -7.19 -20.07
CA ASP A 92 31.21 -7.19 -21.33
C ASP A 92 32.71 -7.03 -21.09
N VAL A 93 33.12 -6.13 -20.18
CA VAL A 93 34.53 -5.96 -19.79
C VAL A 93 35.07 -7.22 -19.13
N PHE A 94 34.28 -7.90 -18.29
CA PHE A 94 34.69 -9.14 -17.66
C PHE A 94 34.90 -10.27 -18.69
N LEU A 95 33.94 -10.44 -19.62
CA LEU A 95 34.02 -11.42 -20.70
C LEU A 95 35.24 -11.15 -21.59
N ALA A 96 35.45 -9.89 -21.98
CA ALA A 96 36.60 -9.48 -22.78
C ALA A 96 37.93 -9.70 -22.05
N ALA A 97 37.99 -9.43 -20.74
CA ALA A 97 39.19 -9.65 -19.94
C ALA A 97 39.55 -11.14 -19.79
N LYS A 98 38.54 -12.03 -19.77
CA LYS A 98 38.76 -13.48 -19.76
C LYS A 98 38.89 -14.10 -21.16
N GLY A 99 38.52 -13.37 -22.20
CA GLY A 99 38.55 -13.85 -23.59
C GLY A 99 37.52 -14.93 -23.88
N ILE A 100 36.38 -14.91 -23.18
CA ILE A 100 35.31 -15.91 -23.31
C ILE A 100 34.02 -15.26 -23.84
N ALA A 101 33.20 -16.02 -24.56
CA ALA A 101 31.85 -15.61 -24.94
C ALA A 101 30.87 -15.77 -23.76
N PHE A 102 29.73 -15.08 -23.83
CA PHE A 102 28.69 -15.18 -22.80
C PHE A 102 28.17 -16.61 -22.61
N ASP A 103 28.00 -17.37 -23.70
CA ASP A 103 27.51 -18.75 -23.65
C ASP A 103 28.48 -19.71 -22.94
N GLU A 104 29.78 -19.38 -22.90
CA GLU A 104 30.81 -20.17 -22.22
C GLU A 104 30.75 -20.04 -20.69
N LEU A 105 29.90 -19.15 -20.16
CA LEU A 105 29.55 -19.13 -18.74
C LEU A 105 28.69 -20.34 -18.35
N ASN A 106 27.95 -20.94 -19.29
CA ASN A 106 27.17 -22.13 -19.01
C ASN A 106 28.08 -23.30 -18.58
N ASN A 107 27.64 -24.06 -17.57
CA ASN A 107 28.40 -25.16 -16.97
C ASN A 107 29.72 -24.73 -16.29
N ASN A 108 29.92 -23.44 -16.05
CA ASN A 108 31.14 -22.92 -15.43
C ASN A 108 30.83 -22.13 -14.14
N PRO A 109 30.52 -22.83 -13.03
CA PRO A 109 30.12 -22.21 -11.78
C PRO A 109 31.22 -21.30 -11.18
N ASP A 110 32.50 -21.63 -11.38
CA ASP A 110 33.61 -20.83 -10.87
C ASP A 110 33.68 -19.46 -11.55
N THR A 111 33.50 -19.42 -12.88
CA THR A 111 33.50 -18.16 -13.64
C THR A 111 32.25 -17.33 -13.38
N ILE A 112 31.10 -17.98 -13.20
CA ILE A 112 29.86 -17.32 -12.77
C ILE A 112 30.06 -16.67 -11.39
N ALA A 113 30.64 -17.38 -10.42
CA ALA A 113 30.87 -16.85 -9.08
C ALA A 113 31.85 -15.67 -9.08
N GLU A 114 32.88 -15.71 -9.94
CA GLU A 114 33.82 -14.60 -10.10
C GLU A 114 33.13 -13.35 -10.69
N LEU A 115 32.27 -13.54 -11.69
CA LEU A 115 31.45 -12.48 -12.26
C LEU A 115 30.49 -11.89 -11.21
N GLU A 116 29.78 -12.73 -10.45
CA GLU A 116 28.88 -12.30 -9.38
C GLU A 116 29.63 -11.47 -8.32
N LYS A 117 30.84 -11.90 -7.94
CA LYS A 117 31.70 -11.16 -7.00
C LYS A 117 32.13 -9.80 -7.56
N ARG A 118 32.43 -9.72 -8.85
CA ARG A 118 32.76 -8.45 -9.51
C ARG A 118 31.56 -7.50 -9.56
N LEU A 119 30.38 -8.03 -9.86
CA LEU A 119 29.14 -7.25 -9.94
C LEU A 119 28.57 -6.88 -8.56
N TYR A 120 28.94 -7.61 -7.49
CA TYR A 120 28.50 -7.31 -6.12
C TYR A 120 28.70 -5.84 -5.73
N THR A 121 29.87 -5.27 -5.99
CA THR A 121 30.21 -3.89 -5.58
C THR A 121 29.30 -2.85 -6.25
N PRO A 122 29.16 -2.82 -7.59
CA PRO A 122 28.24 -1.88 -8.23
C PRO A 122 26.77 -2.10 -7.82
N LEU A 123 26.35 -3.34 -7.56
CA LEU A 123 25.02 -3.64 -7.03
C LEU A 123 24.81 -3.09 -5.62
N SER A 124 25.75 -3.33 -4.70
CA SER A 124 25.68 -2.85 -3.32
C SER A 124 25.67 -1.33 -3.25
N ASN A 125 26.50 -0.65 -4.06
CA ASN A 125 26.51 0.80 -4.15
C ASN A 125 25.18 1.35 -4.67
N THR A 126 24.57 0.68 -5.64
CA THR A 126 23.26 1.09 -6.18
C THR A 126 22.15 0.87 -5.16
N LEU A 127 22.16 -0.26 -4.45
CA LEU A 127 21.23 -0.54 -3.35
C LEU A 127 21.30 0.54 -2.26
N GLY A 128 22.50 0.99 -1.91
CA GLY A 128 22.74 2.07 -0.94
C GLY A 128 22.22 3.44 -1.38
N ALA A 129 22.14 3.69 -2.68
CA ALA A 129 21.70 4.97 -3.25
C ALA A 129 20.22 4.96 -3.67
N ALA A 130 19.60 3.80 -3.80
CA ALA A 130 18.22 3.65 -4.23
C ALA A 130 17.25 3.62 -3.04
N SER A 131 16.04 4.14 -3.23
CA SER A 131 14.93 3.98 -2.28
C SER A 131 14.28 2.59 -2.40
N CYS A 132 15.09 1.51 -2.33
CA CYS A 132 14.60 0.14 -2.44
C CYS A 132 15.06 -0.74 -1.27
N SER A 133 14.26 -1.78 -0.98
CA SER A 133 14.57 -2.75 0.08
C SER A 133 15.50 -3.88 -0.38
N GLY A 134 15.68 -4.02 -1.69
CA GLY A 134 16.51 -5.03 -2.31
C GLY A 134 16.73 -4.76 -3.78
N ILE A 135 17.70 -5.48 -4.34
CA ILE A 135 18.17 -5.35 -5.71
C ILE A 135 18.59 -6.71 -6.22
N PHE A 136 18.32 -7.00 -7.49
CA PHE A 136 18.71 -8.26 -8.11
C PHE A 136 19.27 -8.03 -9.51
N PHE A 137 20.05 -9.00 -9.98
CA PHE A 137 20.30 -9.18 -11.40
C PHE A 137 20.24 -10.66 -11.74
N GLY A 138 19.84 -10.96 -12.97
CA GLY A 138 19.80 -12.32 -13.50
C GLY A 138 20.58 -12.40 -14.80
N LEU A 139 21.25 -13.52 -15.00
CA LEU A 139 21.98 -13.87 -16.21
C LEU A 139 21.28 -15.07 -16.85
N ASN A 140 21.16 -15.05 -18.17
CA ASN A 140 20.63 -16.16 -18.95
C ASN A 140 21.66 -17.29 -19.12
N VAL A 141 22.18 -17.80 -18.00
CA VAL A 141 23.17 -18.88 -17.95
C VAL A 141 22.85 -19.80 -16.77
N THR A 142 23.27 -21.05 -16.86
CA THR A 142 23.10 -22.04 -15.79
C THR A 142 24.42 -22.71 -15.45
N ALA A 143 24.62 -23.04 -14.18
CA ALA A 143 25.76 -23.83 -13.72
C ALA A 143 25.71 -25.29 -14.19
N ASN A 144 24.55 -25.77 -14.66
CA ASN A 144 24.39 -27.12 -15.16
C ASN A 144 23.28 -27.21 -16.23
N THR A 145 23.67 -27.39 -17.49
CA THR A 145 22.76 -27.54 -18.63
C THR A 145 22.24 -28.97 -18.80
N SER A 146 22.77 -29.95 -18.07
CA SER A 146 22.33 -31.35 -18.13
C SER A 146 21.12 -31.63 -17.24
N LEU A 147 20.68 -30.66 -16.43
CA LEU A 147 19.49 -30.80 -15.61
C LEU A 147 18.22 -30.78 -16.49
N PRO A 148 17.17 -31.53 -16.11
CA PRO A 148 15.85 -31.33 -16.70
C PRO A 148 15.40 -29.88 -16.46
N ASN A 149 14.85 -29.23 -17.48
CA ASN A 149 14.42 -27.83 -17.47
C ASN A 149 15.56 -26.81 -17.28
N ALA A 150 16.77 -27.13 -17.75
CA ALA A 150 17.91 -26.22 -17.68
C ALA A 150 17.65 -24.84 -18.32
N GLU A 151 16.75 -24.78 -19.30
CA GLU A 151 16.30 -23.56 -19.96
C GLU A 151 15.53 -22.58 -19.05
N ASP A 152 15.04 -23.03 -17.90
CA ASP A 152 14.37 -22.19 -16.89
C ASP A 152 15.32 -21.67 -15.82
N PHE A 153 16.53 -22.23 -15.72
CA PHE A 153 17.50 -21.84 -14.70
C PHE A 153 18.32 -20.62 -15.11
N ARG A 154 18.49 -19.70 -14.16
CA ARG A 154 19.23 -18.45 -14.32
C ARG A 154 20.20 -18.29 -13.15
N ALA A 155 21.43 -17.92 -13.44
CA ALA A 155 22.40 -17.48 -12.44
C ALA A 155 22.21 -16.00 -12.11
N GLY A 156 22.72 -15.54 -10.97
CA GLY A 156 22.59 -14.15 -10.56
C GLY A 156 22.57 -13.96 -9.05
N LEU A 157 22.51 -12.70 -8.63
CA LEU A 157 22.59 -12.30 -7.23
C LEU A 157 21.37 -11.50 -6.81
N TYR A 158 20.91 -11.75 -5.59
CA TYR A 158 19.92 -10.93 -4.90
C TYR A 158 20.52 -10.37 -3.60
N LEU A 159 20.48 -9.05 -3.45
CA LEU A 159 20.87 -8.35 -2.24
C LEU A 159 19.65 -7.70 -1.62
N ARG A 160 19.53 -7.80 -0.29
CA ARG A 160 18.42 -7.23 0.47
C ARG A 160 18.93 -6.73 1.81
N TYR A 161 18.37 -5.61 2.28
CA TYR A 161 18.57 -5.19 3.66
C TYR A 161 17.95 -6.21 4.64
N SER A 162 18.76 -6.71 5.58
CA SER A 162 18.37 -7.71 6.58
C SER A 162 17.57 -7.13 7.75
N GLY A 163 17.38 -5.81 7.80
CA GLY A 163 16.47 -5.13 8.72
C GLY A 163 15.89 -3.88 8.06
N LEU A 164 14.60 -3.63 8.27
CA LEU A 164 14.01 -2.33 7.99
C LEU A 164 14.59 -1.32 8.99
N GLN A 165 15.79 -0.80 8.73
CA GLN A 165 16.17 0.46 9.36
C GLN A 165 15.34 1.52 8.60
N PRO A 166 14.38 2.20 9.24
CA PRO A 166 13.73 3.32 8.61
C PRO A 166 14.83 4.32 8.28
N THR A 167 14.98 4.67 7.00
CA THR A 167 15.77 5.81 6.59
C THR A 167 15.21 6.99 7.37
N VAL A 168 15.90 7.39 8.44
CA VAL A 168 15.65 8.66 9.09
C VAL A 168 15.95 9.70 8.03
N ALA A 169 14.88 10.26 7.46
CA ALA A 169 14.96 11.45 6.64
C ALA A 169 15.76 12.47 7.45
N SER A 170 16.99 12.72 7.00
CA SER A 170 17.83 13.76 7.57
C SER A 170 17.22 15.11 7.18
N GLU A 171 17.17 15.99 8.16
CA GLU A 171 16.51 17.31 8.22
C GLU A 171 16.53 18.18 6.94
#